data_AF-X1MPE9-F1
#
_entry.id   AF-X1MPE9-F1
#
_cell.length_a   1.000
_cell.length_b   1.000
_cell.length_c   1.000
_cell.angle_alpha   90.00
_cell.angle_beta   90.00
_cell.angle_gamma   90.00
#
_symmetry.space_group_name_H-M   'P 1'
#
loop_
_entity.id
_entity.type
_entity.pdbx_description
1 polymer ?
#
loop_
_entity_poly.entity_id
_entity_poly.type
_entity_poly.pdbx_seq_one_letter_code
_entity_poly.pdbx_strand_id
1 'polypeptide(L)'
;MEIDRIKVEPGLKLGHIMMEGIKAIQMHRTSAIKNAVLCLLAAKTPKHFRNNDVIHLGDSYFSDFNSPEKHHIFPANFLGKQGIREFSLANFCFLPAELNNEIRDKRPSVYFKQLKVENSEFEKTMEGHLIPVGEDSGIWTDDYAKFIQQRAELIKAGIRSAIEK
;
A
#
# COMPACT_ATOMS: atom_id res chain seq x y z
N MET A 1 23.96 42.11 -27.20
CA MET A 1 23.22 40.82 -27.21
C MET A 1 23.73 40.05 -26.01
N GLU A 2 23.10 40.30 -24.85
CA GLU A 2 23.52 39.77 -23.56
C GLU A 2 22.65 38.56 -23.27
N ILE A 3 23.28 37.41 -23.13
CA ILE A 3 22.63 36.12 -22.89
C ILE A 3 22.13 36.07 -21.45
N ASP A 4 20.81 36.10 -21.32
CA ASP A 4 20.10 35.99 -20.05
C ASP A 4 20.50 34.68 -19.35
N ARG A 5 21.08 34.80 -18.15
CA ARG A 5 21.37 33.66 -17.29
C ARG A 5 20.04 33.16 -16.74
N ILE A 6 19.57 32.03 -17.27
CA ILE A 6 18.45 31.27 -16.70
C ILE A 6 18.77 31.02 -15.22
N LYS A 7 18.07 31.72 -14.32
CA LYS A 7 18.05 31.40 -12.89
C LYS A 7 17.32 30.08 -12.75
N VAL A 8 18.09 29.01 -12.56
CA VAL A 8 17.55 27.72 -12.13
C VAL A 8 16.98 27.93 -10.74
N GLU A 9 15.66 27.83 -10.60
CA GLU A 9 15.00 27.91 -9.30
C GLU A 9 15.52 26.83 -8.35
N PRO A 10 15.69 27.14 -7.06
CA PRO A 10 16.24 26.21 -6.09
C PRO A 10 15.29 25.01 -5.89
N GLY A 11 15.65 23.91 -6.54
CA GLY A 11 15.42 22.53 -6.12
C GLY A 11 14.05 22.21 -5.53
N LEU A 12 13.14 21.74 -6.39
CA LEU A 12 11.99 20.97 -5.95
C LEU A 12 12.52 19.75 -5.17
N LYS A 13 12.39 19.77 -3.84
CA LYS A 13 12.93 18.70 -2.97
C LYS A 13 12.38 17.36 -3.45
N LEU A 14 13.25 16.42 -3.80
CA LEU A 14 12.91 15.05 -4.24
C LEU A 14 11.86 14.37 -3.35
N GLY A 15 11.84 14.73 -2.06
CA GLY A 15 10.83 14.27 -1.10
C GLY A 15 9.39 14.74 -1.32
N HIS A 16 9.18 15.93 -1.90
CA HIS A 16 7.84 16.46 -2.19
C HIS A 16 7.27 15.82 -3.47
N ILE A 17 8.13 15.61 -4.47
CA ILE A 17 7.79 14.92 -5.74
C ILE A 17 7.34 13.47 -5.48
N MET A 18 7.98 12.77 -4.54
CA MET A 18 7.64 11.38 -4.23
C MET A 18 6.29 11.20 -3.50
N MET A 19 5.82 12.18 -2.71
CA MET A 19 4.57 12.04 -1.92
C MET A 19 3.32 12.09 -2.79
N GLU A 20 3.19 13.15 -3.58
CA GLU A 20 2.16 13.25 -4.62
C GLU A 20 2.33 12.10 -5.64
N GLY A 21 3.57 11.69 -5.91
CA GLY A 21 3.88 10.54 -6.75
C GLY A 21 3.22 9.24 -6.30
N ILE A 22 3.46 8.76 -5.07
CA ILE A 22 2.97 7.44 -4.62
C ILE A 22 1.44 7.42 -4.52
N LYS A 23 0.83 8.48 -3.98
CA LYS A 23 -0.63 8.58 -3.84
C LYS A 23 -1.35 8.59 -5.20
N ALA A 24 -0.75 9.21 -6.21
CA ALA A 24 -1.34 9.32 -7.53
C ALA A 24 -1.15 8.06 -8.40
N ILE A 25 -0.20 7.18 -8.07
CA ILE A 25 0.08 5.98 -8.88
C ILE A 25 -1.06 4.99 -8.78
N GLN A 26 -1.54 4.59 -9.96
CA GLN A 26 -2.57 3.59 -10.12
C GLN A 26 -1.95 2.23 -10.49
N MET A 27 -2.44 1.14 -9.92
CA MET A 27 -1.98 -0.23 -10.16
C MET A 27 -2.03 -0.64 -11.63
N HIS A 28 -3.03 -0.16 -12.37
CA HIS A 28 -3.23 -0.44 -13.80
C HIS A 28 -2.24 0.28 -14.72
N ARG A 29 -1.40 1.20 -14.21
CA ARG A 29 -0.41 1.94 -15.00
C ARG A 29 0.96 1.29 -14.89
N THR A 30 1.75 1.32 -15.96
CA THR A 30 3.17 0.94 -15.92
C THR A 30 3.97 2.08 -15.29
N SER A 31 4.78 1.76 -14.27
CA SER A 31 5.56 2.76 -13.55
C SER A 31 6.76 2.10 -12.86
N ALA A 32 7.94 2.73 -12.97
CA ALA A 32 9.13 2.28 -12.24
C ALA A 32 8.91 2.34 -10.72
N ILE A 33 8.20 3.37 -10.24
CA ILE A 33 7.85 3.51 -8.82
C ILE A 33 6.92 2.39 -8.39
N LYS A 34 5.93 1.99 -9.21
CA LYS A 34 5.07 0.84 -8.92
C LYS A 34 5.90 -0.41 -8.69
N ASN A 35 6.81 -0.72 -9.62
CA ASN A 35 7.64 -1.91 -9.51
C ASN A 35 8.55 -1.84 -8.28
N ALA A 36 9.12 -0.67 -7.97
CA ALA A 36 9.91 -0.47 -6.75
C ALA A 36 9.10 -0.75 -5.48
N VAL A 37 7.84 -0.30 -5.41
CA VAL A 37 6.94 -0.60 -4.27
C VAL A 37 6.65 -2.08 -4.17
N LEU A 38 6.33 -2.76 -5.28
CA LEU A 38 6.07 -4.20 -5.28
C LEU A 38 7.30 -5.00 -4.83
N CYS A 39 8.49 -4.66 -5.34
CA CYS A 39 9.75 -5.27 -4.90
C CYS A 39 10.05 -5.00 -3.42
N LEU A 40 9.81 -3.78 -2.94
CA LEU A 40 9.99 -3.43 -1.53
C LEU A 40 9.09 -4.26 -0.62
N LEU A 41 7.80 -4.39 -0.98
CA LEU A 41 6.84 -5.19 -0.23
C LEU A 41 7.23 -6.67 -0.24
N ALA A 42 7.65 -7.20 -1.39
CA ALA A 42 8.10 -8.59 -1.50
C ALA A 42 9.37 -8.86 -0.66
N ALA A 43 10.34 -7.94 -0.69
CA ALA A 43 11.57 -8.02 0.08
C ALA A 43 11.35 -7.93 1.60
N LYS A 44 10.20 -7.41 2.04
CA LYS A 44 9.79 -7.41 3.44
C LYS A 44 9.18 -8.74 3.93
N THR A 45 9.12 -9.75 3.05
CA THR A 45 8.57 -11.08 3.38
C THR A 45 7.15 -10.96 3.91
N PRO A 46 6.17 -10.57 3.06
CA PRO A 46 4.81 -10.30 3.50
C PRO A 46 4.20 -11.55 4.14
N LYS A 47 3.46 -11.34 5.23
CA LYS A 47 2.89 -12.42 6.04
C LYS A 47 1.37 -12.40 6.05
N HIS A 48 0.74 -13.57 6.18
CA HIS A 48 -0.70 -13.70 6.25
C HIS A 48 -1.25 -12.99 7.50
N PHE A 49 -2.27 -12.15 7.33
CA PHE A 49 -2.69 -11.18 8.37
C PHE A 49 -3.20 -11.83 9.65
N ARG A 50 -3.71 -13.06 9.59
CA ARG A 50 -4.31 -13.77 10.73
C ARG A 50 -3.31 -14.58 11.55
N ASN A 51 -2.38 -15.25 10.89
CA ASN A 51 -1.58 -16.33 11.49
C ASN A 51 -0.07 -16.13 11.29
N ASN A 52 0.35 -15.03 10.65
CA ASN A 52 1.75 -14.64 10.50
C ASN A 52 2.60 -15.64 9.66
N ASP A 53 1.96 -16.55 8.92
CA ASP A 53 2.62 -17.42 7.94
C ASP A 53 3.19 -16.59 6.78
N VAL A 54 4.31 -17.01 6.21
CA VAL A 54 4.91 -16.32 5.06
C VAL A 54 4.03 -16.52 3.82
N ILE A 55 3.74 -15.42 3.12
CA ILE A 55 3.06 -15.48 1.82
C ILE A 55 4.12 -15.79 0.76
N HIS A 56 4.04 -16.99 0.17
CA HIS A 56 4.97 -17.42 -0.87
C HIS A 56 4.63 -16.75 -2.22
N LEU A 57 5.42 -15.74 -2.59
CA LEU A 57 5.31 -15.02 -3.85
C LEU A 57 6.05 -15.73 -5.00
N GLY A 58 5.63 -16.94 -5.35
CA GLY A 58 6.16 -17.71 -6.48
C GLY A 58 5.42 -17.44 -7.80
N ASP A 59 5.82 -18.12 -8.87
CA ASP A 59 5.22 -17.97 -10.21
C ASP A 59 3.69 -18.19 -10.22
N SER A 60 3.20 -19.12 -9.40
CA SER A 60 1.77 -19.40 -9.24
C SER A 60 0.99 -18.26 -8.58
N TYR A 61 1.63 -17.49 -7.69
CA TYR A 61 1.02 -16.29 -7.11
C TYR A 61 0.85 -15.21 -8.17
N PHE A 62 1.86 -15.06 -9.04
CA PHE A 62 1.87 -14.05 -10.09
C PHE A 62 0.98 -14.39 -11.30
N SER A 63 0.71 -15.67 -11.57
CA SER A 63 -0.26 -16.06 -12.61
C SER A 63 -1.69 -15.59 -12.32
N ASP A 64 -2.06 -15.48 -11.04
CA ASP A 64 -3.38 -14.98 -10.60
C ASP A 64 -3.41 -13.48 -10.30
N PHE A 65 -2.24 -12.83 -10.29
CA PHE A 65 -2.01 -11.43 -9.91
C PHE A 65 -2.58 -10.40 -10.87
N ASN A 66 -2.81 -10.79 -12.14
CA ASN A 66 -3.32 -9.89 -13.18
C ASN A 66 -4.80 -9.52 -13.02
N SER A 67 -5.48 -9.97 -11.95
CA SER A 67 -6.80 -9.45 -11.60
C SER A 67 -6.63 -8.26 -10.65
N PRO A 68 -6.68 -7.01 -11.16
CA PRO A 68 -6.51 -5.80 -10.35
C PRO A 68 -7.51 -5.66 -9.20
N GLU A 69 -8.51 -6.53 -9.11
CA GLU A 69 -9.56 -6.48 -8.08
C GLU A 69 -9.21 -7.22 -6.78
N LYS A 70 -8.19 -8.09 -6.78
CA LYS A 70 -8.06 -9.14 -5.74
C LYS A 70 -7.26 -8.81 -4.49
N HIS A 71 -6.56 -7.68 -4.42
CA HIS A 71 -5.62 -7.47 -3.32
C HIS A 71 -5.62 -6.03 -2.78
N HIS A 72 -6.80 -5.59 -2.36
CA HIS A 72 -6.99 -4.28 -1.76
C HIS A 72 -7.11 -4.37 -0.25
N ILE A 73 -6.53 -3.41 0.46
CA ILE A 73 -6.75 -3.26 1.89
C ILE A 73 -8.16 -2.72 2.11
N PHE A 74 -8.48 -1.56 1.53
CA PHE A 74 -9.86 -1.09 1.47
C PHE A 74 -10.55 -1.76 0.28
N PRO A 75 -11.54 -2.65 0.49
CA PRO A 75 -12.10 -3.40 -0.62
C PRO A 75 -12.75 -2.49 -1.66
N ALA A 76 -12.55 -2.79 -2.94
CA ALA A 76 -13.08 -1.98 -4.04
C ALA A 76 -14.61 -1.83 -3.99
N ASN A 77 -15.33 -2.90 -3.61
CA ASN A 77 -16.79 -2.86 -3.45
C ASN A 77 -17.24 -1.99 -2.27
N PHE A 78 -16.46 -1.94 -1.19
CA PHE A 78 -16.73 -1.04 -0.07
C PHE A 78 -16.58 0.43 -0.50
N LEU A 79 -15.49 0.75 -1.21
CA LEU A 79 -15.23 2.08 -1.74
C LEU A 79 -16.22 2.50 -2.84
N GLY A 80 -16.62 1.55 -3.70
CA GLY A 80 -17.57 1.79 -4.78
C GLY A 80 -18.95 2.23 -4.30
N LYS A 81 -19.42 1.71 -3.14
CA LYS A 81 -20.65 2.18 -2.48
C LYS A 81 -20.58 3.65 -2.04
N GLN A 82 -19.38 4.21 -1.93
CA GLN A 82 -19.11 5.61 -1.60
C GLN A 82 -18.78 6.45 -2.85
N GLY A 83 -18.92 5.88 -4.05
CA GLY A 83 -18.60 6.54 -5.31
C GLY A 83 -17.09 6.62 -5.63
N ILE A 84 -16.24 5.91 -4.88
CA ILE A 84 -14.79 5.90 -5.09
C ILE A 84 -14.42 4.71 -5.95
N ARG A 85 -13.79 4.98 -7.09
CA ARG A 85 -13.21 3.95 -7.95
C ARG A 85 -11.77 3.67 -7.53
N GLU A 86 -11.50 2.43 -7.16
CA GLU A 86 -10.25 2.07 -6.52
C GLU A 86 -9.23 1.46 -7.49
N PHE A 87 -8.06 2.10 -7.63
CA PHE A 87 -6.87 1.50 -8.25
C PHE A 87 -5.56 1.97 -7.63
N SER A 88 -5.58 2.56 -6.43
CA SER A 88 -4.40 3.14 -5.80
C SER A 88 -3.36 2.08 -5.48
N LEU A 89 -2.12 2.34 -5.86
CA LEU A 89 -0.98 1.52 -5.44
C LEU A 89 -0.85 1.48 -3.92
N ALA A 90 -1.16 2.58 -3.22
CA ALA A 90 -1.10 2.62 -1.77
C ALA A 90 -2.22 1.81 -1.10
N ASN A 91 -3.22 1.32 -1.84
CA ASN A 91 -4.22 0.40 -1.33
C ASN A 91 -3.93 -1.08 -1.63
N PHE A 92 -2.93 -1.36 -2.48
CA PHE A 92 -2.55 -2.72 -2.85
C PHE A 92 -1.83 -3.45 -1.70
N CYS A 93 -2.09 -4.73 -1.49
CA CYS A 93 -1.33 -5.59 -0.57
C CYS A 93 -1.08 -6.97 -1.18
N PHE A 94 -0.17 -7.75 -0.61
CA PHE A 94 -0.12 -9.18 -0.91
C PHE A 94 -1.10 -9.88 0.01
N LEU A 95 -2.22 -10.32 -0.54
CA LEU A 95 -3.29 -10.99 0.21
C LEU A 95 -3.58 -12.36 -0.40
N PRO A 96 -3.52 -13.45 0.38
CA PRO A 96 -3.92 -14.77 -0.10
C PRO A 96 -5.42 -14.84 -0.45
N ALA A 97 -5.77 -15.69 -1.41
CA ALA A 97 -7.11 -15.70 -2.04
C ALA A 97 -8.23 -16.08 -1.05
N GLU A 98 -7.96 -17.02 -0.16
CA GLU A 98 -8.82 -17.45 0.94
C GLU A 98 -9.15 -16.29 1.89
N LEU A 99 -8.15 -15.51 2.30
CA LEU A 99 -8.36 -14.37 3.18
C LEU A 99 -9.07 -13.23 2.44
N ASN A 100 -8.72 -12.98 1.17
CA ASN A 100 -9.43 -12.03 0.33
C ASN A 100 -10.92 -12.39 0.19
N ASN A 101 -11.23 -13.67 -0.02
CA ASN A 101 -12.60 -14.19 -0.10
C ASN A 101 -13.37 -14.14 1.21
N GLU A 102 -12.69 -14.05 2.35
CA GLU A 102 -13.30 -13.87 3.65
C GLU A 102 -13.56 -12.39 3.98
N ILE A 103 -12.63 -11.50 3.59
CA ILE A 103 -12.77 -10.05 3.73
C ILE A 103 -13.90 -9.54 2.83
N ARG A 104 -13.95 -9.97 1.56
CA ARG A 104 -14.95 -9.54 0.56
C ARG A 104 -15.11 -8.02 0.51
N ASP A 105 -16.27 -7.51 0.92
CA ASP A 105 -16.63 -6.09 0.97
C ASP A 105 -16.75 -5.56 2.41
N LYS A 106 -16.22 -6.29 3.40
CA LYS A 106 -16.19 -5.85 4.80
C LYS A 106 -15.34 -4.58 4.91
N ARG A 107 -15.85 -3.63 5.68
CA ARG A 107 -15.12 -2.38 5.98
C ARG A 107 -13.84 -2.66 6.79
N PRO A 108 -12.73 -1.95 6.52
CA PRO A 108 -11.45 -2.10 7.23
C PRO A 108 -11.55 -2.12 8.74
N SER A 109 -12.31 -1.21 9.32
CA SER A 109 -12.48 -1.07 10.76
C SER A 109 -13.06 -2.31 11.44
N VAL A 110 -13.77 -3.17 10.68
CA VAL A 110 -14.34 -4.42 11.21
C VAL A 110 -13.34 -5.54 11.10
N TYR A 111 -12.84 -5.84 9.90
CA TYR A 111 -12.00 -7.02 9.73
C TYR A 111 -10.62 -6.82 10.38
N PHE A 112 -10.05 -5.60 10.41
CA PHE A 112 -8.79 -5.37 11.11
C PHE A 112 -8.92 -5.51 12.63
N LYS A 113 -10.05 -5.13 13.23
CA LYS A 113 -10.29 -5.35 14.66
C LYS A 113 -10.35 -6.85 14.97
N GLN A 114 -10.99 -7.63 14.10
CA GLN A 114 -11.02 -9.08 14.23
C GLN A 114 -9.60 -9.68 14.09
N LEU A 115 -8.87 -9.31 13.04
CA LEU A 115 -7.50 -9.79 12.82
C LEU A 115 -6.54 -9.42 13.95
N LYS A 116 -6.72 -8.23 14.56
CA LYS A 116 -5.93 -7.81 15.72
C LYS A 116 -6.15 -8.69 16.94
N VAL A 117 -7.36 -9.25 17.12
CA VAL A 117 -7.65 -10.21 18.19
C VAL A 117 -7.10 -11.60 17.87
N GLU A 118 -7.15 -12.00 16.59
CA GLU A 118 -6.74 -13.34 16.14
C GLU A 118 -5.22 -13.50 16.02
N ASN A 119 -4.48 -12.43 15.74
CA ASN A 119 -3.04 -12.46 15.49
C ASN A 119 -2.25 -11.82 16.65
N SER A 120 -1.53 -12.63 17.43
CA SER A 120 -0.69 -12.15 18.53
C SER A 120 0.52 -11.32 18.09
N GLU A 121 0.90 -11.39 16.80
CA GLU A 121 1.96 -10.58 16.18
C GLU A 121 1.37 -9.56 15.17
N PHE A 122 0.14 -9.09 15.39
CA PHE A 122 -0.57 -8.22 14.45
C PHE A 122 0.24 -6.98 14.04
N GLU A 123 0.78 -6.22 14.99
CA GLU A 123 1.51 -4.99 14.72
C GLU A 123 2.74 -5.24 13.86
N LYS A 124 3.53 -6.26 14.20
CA LYS A 124 4.72 -6.68 13.43
C LYS A 124 4.35 -7.23 12.05
N THR A 125 3.22 -7.92 11.95
CA THR A 125 2.68 -8.38 10.67
C THR A 125 2.37 -7.17 9.78
N MET A 126 1.65 -6.18 10.29
CA MET A 126 1.27 -4.97 9.55
C MET A 126 2.47 -4.10 9.18
N GLU A 127 3.49 -4.03 10.03
CA GLU A 127 4.76 -3.35 9.75
C GLU A 127 5.44 -3.92 8.49
N GLY A 128 5.48 -5.24 8.34
CA GLY A 128 6.00 -5.91 7.14
C GLY A 128 5.24 -5.55 5.86
N HIS A 129 3.96 -5.20 5.97
CA HIS A 129 3.12 -4.75 4.86
C HIS A 129 3.08 -3.22 4.67
N LEU A 130 3.80 -2.48 5.52
CA LEU A 130 3.78 -1.02 5.58
C LEU A 130 2.35 -0.48 5.78
N ILE A 131 1.56 -1.14 6.64
CA ILE A 131 0.19 -0.74 6.98
C ILE A 131 0.22 0.03 8.30
N PRO A 132 -0.31 1.27 8.36
CA PRO A 132 -0.35 2.03 9.60
C PRO A 132 -1.36 1.41 10.58
N VAL A 133 -0.94 1.16 11.82
CA VAL A 133 -1.80 0.56 12.87
C VAL A 133 -1.89 1.40 14.15
N GLY A 134 -1.23 2.57 14.19
CA GLY A 134 -1.35 3.50 15.33
C GLY A 134 -2.80 3.90 15.58
N GLU A 135 -3.10 4.41 16.77
CA GLU A 135 -4.47 4.77 17.19
C GLU A 135 -5.18 5.70 16.19
N ASP A 136 -4.42 6.59 15.56
CA ASP A 136 -4.91 7.54 14.56
C ASP A 136 -5.03 6.95 13.13
N SER A 137 -4.79 5.65 12.94
CA SER A 137 -4.81 5.05 11.60
C SER A 137 -6.19 5.08 10.94
N GLY A 138 -6.22 5.41 9.65
CA GLY A 138 -7.44 5.38 8.83
C GLY A 138 -8.10 3.98 8.77
N ILE A 139 -7.34 2.90 9.00
CA ILE A 139 -7.91 1.54 9.01
C ILE A 139 -8.92 1.33 10.15
N TRP A 140 -8.82 2.10 11.24
CA TRP A 140 -9.70 1.97 12.40
C TRP A 140 -11.03 2.72 12.26
N THR A 141 -11.06 3.71 11.37
CA THR A 141 -12.17 4.65 11.19
C THR A 141 -12.79 4.59 9.80
N ASP A 142 -12.31 3.68 8.95
CA ASP A 142 -12.69 3.56 7.53
C ASP A 142 -12.39 4.85 6.71
N ASP A 143 -11.49 5.70 7.20
CA ASP A 143 -11.04 6.90 6.50
C ASP A 143 -10.01 6.53 5.43
N TYR A 144 -10.52 6.31 4.21
CA TYR A 144 -9.71 5.90 3.07
C TYR A 144 -8.66 6.94 2.69
N ALA A 145 -9.03 8.23 2.65
CA ALA A 145 -8.10 9.29 2.23
C ALA A 145 -6.93 9.43 3.21
N LYS A 146 -7.23 9.35 4.51
CA LYS A 146 -6.22 9.34 5.57
C LYS A 146 -5.33 8.10 5.48
N PHE A 147 -5.91 6.93 5.29
CA PHE A 147 -5.16 5.68 5.13
C PHE A 147 -4.16 5.76 3.95
N ILE A 148 -4.61 6.25 2.78
CA ILE A 148 -3.74 6.40 1.61
C ILE A 148 -2.59 7.35 1.88
N GLN A 149 -2.84 8.46 2.57
CA GLN A 149 -1.79 9.39 2.98
C GLN A 149 -0.76 8.70 3.88
N GLN A 150 -1.22 8.10 4.98
CA GLN A 150 -0.35 7.45 5.98
C GLN A 150 0.47 6.32 5.35
N ARG A 151 -0.15 5.48 4.52
CA ARG A 151 0.53 4.36 3.88
C ARG A 151 1.53 4.80 2.82
N ALA A 152 1.23 5.84 2.04
CA ALA A 152 2.18 6.40 1.08
C ALA A 152 3.45 6.93 1.77
N GLU A 153 3.33 7.50 2.96
CA GLU A 153 4.47 7.94 3.77
C GLU A 153 5.35 6.77 4.22
N LEU A 154 4.74 5.69 4.72
CA LEU A 154 5.45 4.47 5.10
C LEU A 154 6.18 3.82 3.91
N ILE A 155 5.52 3.74 2.75
CA ILE A 155 6.11 3.22 1.52
C ILE A 155 7.31 4.07 1.10
N LYS A 156 7.18 5.40 1.09
CA LYS A 156 8.28 6.32 0.76
C LYS A 156 9.46 6.16 1.70
N ALA A 157 9.22 6.07 3.01
CA ALA A 157 10.26 5.83 4.00
C ALA A 157 10.96 4.49 3.75
N GLY A 158 10.19 3.44 3.44
CA GLY A 158 10.72 2.13 3.07
C GLY A 158 11.58 2.14 1.80
N ILE A 159 11.19 2.90 0.77
CA ILE A 159 11.99 3.08 -0.46
C ILE A 159 13.30 3.78 -0.15
N ARG A 160 13.27 4.89 0.61
CA ARG A 160 14.48 5.63 1.00
C ARG A 160 15.46 4.74 1.75
N SER A 161 14.98 4.03 2.76
CA SER A 161 15.78 3.09 3.55
C SER A 161 16.37 1.94 2.70
N ALA A 162 15.74 1.56 1.60
CA ALA A 162 16.26 0.54 0.70
C ALA A 162 17.38 1.06 -0.23
N ILE A 163 17.42 2.36 -0.51
CA ILE A 163 18.43 3.00 -1.39
C ILE A 163 19.67 3.45 -0.60
N GLU A 164 19.50 3.77 0.68
CA GLU A 164 20.58 4.29 1.55
C GLU A 164 21.42 3.19 2.22
N LYS A 165 21.13 1.91 1.96
CA LYS A 165 21.91 0.75 2.42
C LYS A 165 23.06 0.45 1.48
#